data_AF-A0A6N9R418-F1
#
_entry.id   AF-A0A6N9R418-F1
#
_cell.length_a   1.000
_cell.length_b   1.000
_cell.length_c   1.000
_cell.angle_alpha   90.00
_cell.angle_beta   90.00
_cell.angle_gamma   90.00
#
_symmetry.space_group_name_H-M   'P 1'
#
loop_
_entity.id
_entity.type
_entity.pdbx_description
1 polymer ?
#
loop_
_entity_poly.entity_id
_entity_poly.type
_entity_poly.pdbx_seq_one_letter_code
_entity_poly.pdbx_strand_id
1 'polypeptide(L)'
;LPALAPVTLPAAFALAARGFALPPEPALVAYVWSWLENQTMAAIKVVPLGQVAGQRLLAALGARIPDVVAVAQRTADNDVASFAPGLALASCRHETQYTRLFRS
;
A
#
# COMPACT_ATOMS: atom_id res chain seq x y z
N LEU A 1 -11.59 -3.55 26.48
CA LEU A 1 -10.51 -4.22 25.70
C LEU A 1 -9.19 -3.72 26.26
N PRO A 2 -8.23 -4.59 26.62
CA PRO A 2 -6.89 -4.12 26.97
C PRO A 2 -6.35 -3.25 25.81
N ALA A 3 -5.51 -2.26 26.13
CA ALA A 3 -4.89 -1.42 25.10
C ALA A 3 -4.15 -2.33 24.13
N LEU A 4 -4.63 -2.41 22.89
CA LEU A 4 -3.97 -3.18 21.84
C LEU A 4 -2.57 -2.58 21.65
N ALA A 5 -1.57 -3.45 21.55
CA ALA A 5 -0.26 -3.03 21.06
C ALA A 5 -0.45 -2.31 19.71
N PRO A 6 0.39 -1.30 19.38
CA PRO A 6 0.30 -0.61 18.10
C PRO A 6 0.29 -1.61 16.95
N VAL A 7 -0.77 -1.61 16.15
CA VAL A 7 -0.90 -2.45 14.97
C VAL A 7 -0.64 -1.63 13.71
N THR A 8 -0.05 -2.25 12.71
CA THR A 8 0.08 -1.65 11.39
C THR A 8 -1.28 -1.60 10.70
N LEU A 9 -1.46 -0.65 9.77
CA LEU A 9 -2.68 -0.57 8.97
C LEU A 9 -3.08 -1.89 8.28
N PRO A 10 -2.16 -2.62 7.59
CA PRO A 10 -2.52 -3.91 7.00
C PRO A 10 -2.99 -4.94 8.04
N ALA A 11 -2.40 -4.98 9.24
CA ALA A 11 -2.83 -5.89 10.29
C ALA A 11 -4.23 -5.54 10.82
N ALA A 12 -4.50 -4.25 11.05
CA ALA A 12 -5.82 -3.77 11.43
C ALA A 12 -6.88 -4.07 10.36
N PHE A 13 -6.55 -3.87 9.08
CA PHE A 13 -7.43 -4.18 7.96
C PHE A 13 -7.74 -5.67 7.88
N ALA A 14 -6.73 -6.54 8.00
CA ALA A 14 -6.91 -7.99 8.00
C ALA A 14 -7.79 -8.46 9.17
N LEU A 15 -7.58 -7.90 10.37
CA LEU A 15 -8.42 -8.18 11.53
C LEU A 15 -9.88 -7.78 11.29
N ALA A 16 -10.12 -6.60 10.73
CA ALA A 16 -11.46 -6.14 10.38
C ALA A 16 -12.11 -7.04 9.31
N ALA A 17 -11.39 -7.35 8.23
CA ALA A 17 -11.89 -8.24 7.18
C ALA A 17 -12.27 -9.63 7.71
N ARG A 18 -11.47 -10.18 8.64
CA ARG A 18 -11.79 -11.40 9.37
C ARG A 18 -13.03 -11.25 10.25
N GLY A 19 -13.16 -10.14 10.97
CA GLY A 19 -14.34 -9.84 11.80
C GLY A 19 -15.64 -9.75 11.00
N PHE A 20 -15.57 -9.26 9.76
CA PHE A 20 -16.70 -9.22 8.82
C PHE A 20 -16.86 -10.50 7.98
N ALA A 21 -16.07 -11.55 8.23
CA ALA A 21 -16.08 -12.80 7.48
C ALA A 21 -15.92 -12.62 5.96
N LEU A 22 -15.13 -11.63 5.53
CA LEU A 22 -14.83 -11.41 4.11
C LEU A 22 -13.91 -12.52 3.58
N PRO A 23 -14.12 -12.99 2.33
CA PRO A 23 -13.17 -13.91 1.71
C PRO A 23 -11.78 -13.25 1.60
N PRO A 24 -10.68 -13.98 1.86
CA PRO A 24 -9.33 -13.38 1.93
C PRO A 24 -8.87 -12.68 0.64
N GLU A 25 -9.14 -13.29 -0.52
CA GLU A 25 -8.72 -12.76 -1.82
C GLU A 25 -9.34 -11.40 -2.16
N PRO A 26 -10.67 -11.20 -2.16
CA PRO A 26 -11.27 -9.89 -2.43
C PRO A 26 -10.92 -8.86 -1.36
N ALA A 27 -10.73 -9.26 -0.09
CA ALA A 27 -10.25 -8.36 0.94
C ALA A 27 -8.83 -7.85 0.63
N LEU A 28 -7.94 -8.73 0.17
CA LEU A 28 -6.58 -8.38 -0.22
C LEU A 28 -6.56 -7.50 -1.48
N VAL A 29 -7.38 -7.80 -2.48
CA VAL A 29 -7.58 -6.95 -3.67
C VAL A 29 -8.01 -5.54 -3.27
N ALA A 30 -9.02 -5.42 -2.39
CA ALA A 30 -9.51 -4.13 -1.93
C ALA A 30 -8.44 -3.34 -1.17
N TYR A 31 -7.65 -4.00 -0.32
CA TYR A 31 -6.54 -3.37 0.39
C TYR A 31 -5.48 -2.84 -0.58
N VAL A 32 -5.04 -3.66 -1.54
CA VAL A 32 -4.01 -3.27 -2.53
C VAL A 32 -4.52 -2.13 -3.42
N TRP A 33 -5.80 -2.15 -3.82
CA TRP A 33 -6.42 -1.06 -4.57
C TRP A 33 -6.40 0.25 -3.79
N SER A 34 -6.85 0.24 -2.53
CA SER A 34 -6.88 1.43 -1.67
C SER A 34 -5.48 2.00 -1.45
N TRP A 35 -4.48 1.13 -1.25
CA TRP A 35 -3.09 1.54 -1.17
C TRP A 35 -2.61 2.19 -2.46
N LEU A 36 -2.86 1.56 -3.62
CA LEU A 36 -2.45 2.05 -4.94
C LEU A 36 -3.10 3.40 -5.29
N GLU A 37 -4.38 3.57 -4.97
CA GLU A 37 -5.10 4.82 -5.15
C GLU A 37 -4.43 5.94 -4.34
N ASN A 38 -4.12 5.70 -3.07
CA ASN A 38 -3.42 6.68 -2.23
C ASN A 38 -2.03 7.05 -2.79
N GLN A 39 -1.27 6.07 -3.27
CA GLN A 39 0.02 6.35 -3.92
C GLN A 39 -0.13 7.18 -5.20
N THR A 40 -1.17 6.92 -5.99
CA THR A 40 -1.49 7.68 -7.21
C THR A 40 -1.84 9.12 -6.86
N MET A 41 -2.64 9.34 -5.82
CA MET A 41 -3.00 10.68 -5.33
C MET A 41 -1.79 11.46 -4.83
N ALA A 42 -0.83 10.80 -4.19
CA ALA A 42 0.45 11.42 -3.82
C ALA A 42 1.27 11.78 -5.07
N ALA A 43 1.39 10.87 -6.04
CA ALA A 43 2.15 11.10 -7.28
C ALA A 43 1.59 12.28 -8.09
N ILE A 44 0.26 12.43 -8.16
CA ILE A 44 -0.40 13.58 -8.80
C ILE A 44 0.11 14.91 -8.22
N LYS A 45 0.29 14.98 -6.89
CA LYS A 45 0.72 16.21 -6.21
C LYS A 45 2.23 16.45 -6.30
N VAL A 46 3.05 15.39 -6.21
CA VAL A 46 4.52 15.52 -6.14
C VAL A 46 5.17 15.59 -7.53
N VAL A 47 4.60 14.93 -8.55
CA VAL A 47 5.14 14.86 -9.93
C VAL A 47 4.40 15.81 -10.90
N PRO A 48 3.67 16.81 -10.38
CA PRO A 48 2.60 17.55 -11.07
C PRO A 48 1.85 16.83 -12.22
N LEU A 49 1.26 15.65 -11.98
CA LEU A 49 0.46 14.96 -13.01
C LEU A 49 -0.94 15.57 -13.12
N GLY A 50 -1.48 15.62 -14.34
CA GLY A 50 -2.90 15.93 -14.55
C GLY A 50 -3.81 14.77 -14.10
N GLN A 51 -5.07 15.07 -13.76
CA GLN A 51 -6.05 14.08 -13.29
C GLN A 51 -6.24 12.91 -14.27
N VAL A 52 -6.31 13.20 -15.58
CA VAL A 52 -6.42 12.18 -16.62
C VAL A 52 -5.19 11.26 -16.64
N ALA A 53 -3.99 11.81 -16.45
CA ALA A 53 -2.77 11.01 -16.36
C ALA A 53 -2.76 10.15 -15.09
N GLY A 54 -3.25 10.68 -13.96
CA GLY A 54 -3.45 9.92 -12.72
C GLY A 54 -4.40 8.73 -12.88
N GLN A 55 -5.55 8.92 -13.53
CA GLN A 55 -6.49 7.84 -13.81
C GLN A 55 -5.90 6.78 -14.75
N ARG A 56 -5.15 7.20 -15.78
CA ARG A 56 -4.42 6.26 -16.66
C ARG A 56 -3.39 5.44 -15.88
N LEU A 57 -2.67 6.07 -14.95
CA LEU A 57 -1.71 5.39 -14.08
C LEU A 57 -2.40 4.37 -13.17
N LEU A 58 -3.50 4.76 -12.52
CA LEU A 58 -4.28 3.89 -11.64
C LEU A 58 -4.84 2.69 -12.41
N ALA A 59 -5.38 2.90 -13.62
CA ALA A 59 -5.88 1.82 -14.46
C ALA A 59 -4.76 0.84 -14.88
N ALA A 60 -3.62 1.36 -15.34
CA ALA A 60 -2.49 0.55 -15.79
C ALA A 60 -1.87 -0.28 -14.65
N LEU A 61 -1.70 0.33 -13.46
CA LEU A 61 -1.17 -0.37 -12.29
C LEU A 61 -2.22 -1.30 -11.65
N GLY A 62 -3.49 -0.90 -11.67
CA GLY A 62 -4.60 -1.69 -11.14
C GLY A 62 -4.77 -3.02 -11.86
N ALA A 63 -4.48 -3.06 -13.18
CA ALA A 63 -4.47 -4.30 -13.96
C ALA A 63 -3.45 -5.34 -13.46
N ARG A 64 -2.44 -4.94 -12.67
CA ARG A 64 -1.42 -5.84 -12.10
C ARG A 64 -1.80 -6.41 -10.74
N ILE A 65 -2.89 -5.94 -10.13
CA ILE A 65 -3.30 -6.35 -8.78
C ILE A 65 -3.56 -7.86 -8.69
N PRO A 66 -4.23 -8.54 -9.65
CA PRO A 66 -4.44 -9.98 -9.56
C PRO A 66 -3.15 -10.78 -9.40
N ASP A 67 -2.11 -10.43 -10.16
CA ASP A 67 -0.81 -11.11 -10.07
C ASP A 67 -0.12 -10.87 -8.72
N VAL A 68 -0.17 -9.63 -8.22
CA VAL A 68 0.39 -9.27 -6.90
C VAL A 68 -0.33 -10.03 -5.77
N VAL A 69 -1.66 -10.10 -5.84
CA VAL A 69 -2.49 -10.84 -4.87
C VAL A 69 -2.16 -12.34 -4.92
N ALA A 70 -2.03 -12.90 -6.12
CA ALA A 70 -1.70 -14.31 -6.30
C ALA A 70 -0.30 -14.64 -5.75
N VAL A 71 0.68 -13.74 -5.91
CA VAL A 71 2.01 -13.88 -5.28
C VAL A 71 1.88 -13.82 -3.75
N ALA A 72 1.20 -12.80 -3.21
CA ALA A 72 1.05 -12.62 -1.77
C ALA A 72 0.37 -13.82 -1.08
N GLN A 73 -0.60 -14.46 -1.73
CA GLN A 73 -1.26 -15.66 -1.21
C GLN A 73 -0.37 -16.91 -1.20
N ARG A 74 0.68 -16.94 -2.02
CA ARG A 74 1.64 -18.06 -2.08
C ARG A 74 2.91 -17.82 -1.28
N THR A 75 3.15 -16.59 -0.83
CA THR A 75 4.30 -16.25 0.02
C THR A 75 4.15 -16.92 1.38
N ALA A 76 5.11 -17.78 1.74
CA ALA A 76 5.17 -18.38 3.06
C ALA A 76 5.67 -17.37 4.10
N ASP A 77 5.31 -17.56 5.37
CA ASP A 77 5.64 -16.61 6.45
C ASP A 77 7.15 -16.36 6.59
N ASN A 78 7.98 -17.38 6.33
CA ASN A 78 9.45 -17.28 6.34
C ASN A 78 10.03 -16.52 5.13
N ASP A 79 9.25 -16.35 4.07
CA ASP A 79 9.63 -15.63 2.86
C ASP A 79 9.16 -14.16 2.88
N VAL A 80 8.39 -13.77 3.90
CA VAL A 80 7.95 -12.37 4.08
C VAL A 80 9.16 -11.52 4.45
N ALA A 81 9.54 -10.61 3.55
CA ALA A 81 10.66 -9.70 3.74
C ALA A 81 10.30 -8.27 3.31
N SER A 82 10.90 -7.28 3.97
CA SER A 82 10.78 -5.85 3.65
C SER A 82 11.92 -5.33 2.77
N PHE A 83 12.56 -6.22 1.99
CA PHE A 83 13.76 -5.89 1.21
C PHE A 83 13.42 -4.96 0.02
N ALA A 84 13.43 -3.66 0.30
CA ALA A 84 13.22 -2.59 -0.67
C ALA A 84 14.28 -1.48 -0.46
N PRO A 85 15.56 -1.72 -0.83
CA PRO A 85 16.65 -0.79 -0.51
C PRO A 85 16.46 0.61 -1.10
N GLY A 86 15.88 0.71 -2.31
CA GLY A 86 15.55 2.00 -2.90
C GLY A 86 14.51 2.79 -2.11
N LEU A 87 13.50 2.10 -1.56
CA LEU A 87 12.50 2.72 -0.69
C LEU A 87 13.14 3.18 0.63
N ALA A 88 13.97 2.34 1.26
CA ALA A 88 14.66 2.68 2.50
C ALA A 88 15.52 3.95 2.34
N LEU A 89 16.31 4.04 1.27
CA LEU A 89 17.13 5.23 0.97
C LEU A 89 16.26 6.48 0.73
N ALA A 90 15.15 6.33 0.00
CA ALA A 90 14.22 7.44 -0.23
C ALA A 90 13.56 7.90 1.09
N SER A 91 13.21 6.99 1.99
CA SER A 91 12.66 7.30 3.32
C SER A 91 13.67 8.07 4.18
N CYS A 92 14.94 7.64 4.23
CA CYS A 92 15.98 8.37 4.96
C CYS A 92 16.20 9.80 4.41
N ARG A 93 16.11 9.97 3.09
CA ARG A 93 16.16 11.32 2.48
C ARG A 93 14.93 12.15 2.84
N HIS A 94 13.74 11.55 2.87
CA HIS A 94 12.51 12.22 3.23
C HIS A 94 12.53 12.73 4.69
N GLU A 95 13.24 12.05 5.59
CA GLU A 95 13.42 12.51 6.98
C GLU A 95 14.07 13.90 7.07
N THR A 96 15.05 14.17 6.20
CA THR A 96 15.89 15.40 6.21
C THR A 96 15.49 16.42 5.14
N GLN A 97 14.40 16.17 4.40
CA GLN A 97 13.95 17.03 3.32
C GLN A 97 13.47 18.39 3.84
N TYR A 98 14.05 19.48 3.34
CA TYR A 98 13.76 20.85 3.80
C TYR A 98 12.28 21.24 3.65
N THR A 99 11.66 20.92 2.51
CA THR A 99 10.23 21.18 2.25
C THR A 99 9.48 19.87 2.07
N ARG A 100 8.51 19.56 2.94
CA ARG A 100 7.73 18.32 2.89
C ARG A 100 6.24 18.60 2.77
N LEU A 101 5.60 18.01 1.76
CA LEU A 101 4.15 18.08 1.56
C LEU A 101 3.41 16.96 2.30
N PHE A 102 4.11 15.86 2.60
CA PHE A 102 3.55 14.68 3.26
C PHE A 102 4.34 14.36 4.52
N ARG A 103 3.64 13.78 5.50
CA ARG A 103 4.25 13.09 6.64
C ARG A 103 4.38 11.61 6.23
N SER A 104 5.60 11.10 6.12
CA SER A 104 5.85 9.66 6.12
C SER A 104 5.63 9.13 7.53
#